data_AF-A0A6N7ZPI5-F1
#
_entry.id   AF-A0A6N7ZPI5-F1
#
_cell.length_a   1.000
_cell.length_b   1.000
_cell.length_c   1.000
_cell.angle_alpha   90.00
_cell.angle_beta   90.00
_cell.angle_gamma   90.00
#
_symmetry.space_group_name_H-M   'P 1'
#
loop_
_entity.id
_entity.type
_entity.pdbx_description
1 polymer ?
#
loop_
_entity_poly.entity_id
_entity_poly.type
_entity_poly.pdbx_seq_one_letter_code
_entity_poly.pdbx_strand_id
1 'polypeptide(L)'
;EMCLEAVRQDGRALQHVPETLQTEEIRLEAARRNSCWMLEYVPESLRTEEVCFRFVRRHGMALQHVPEALQTEEMCREAVRQEGGALRYVPENLRTPEMCLEAIRQDGW
;
A
#
# COMPACT_ATOMS: atom_id res chain seq x y z
N GLU A 1 5.58 -23.16 9.92
CA GLU A 1 4.81 -22.71 11.10
C GLU A 1 5.48 -21.55 11.83
N MET A 2 6.73 -21.66 12.32
CA MET A 2 7.40 -20.58 13.06
C MET A 2 7.56 -19.25 12.30
N CYS A 3 7.90 -19.29 11.00
CA CYS A 3 8.09 -18.05 10.22
C CYS A 3 6.79 -17.27 10.01
N LEU A 4 5.67 -17.96 9.77
CA LEU A 4 4.35 -17.32 9.60
C LEU A 4 3.91 -16.64 10.90
N GLU A 5 4.12 -17.30 12.04
CA GLU A 5 3.74 -16.75 13.33
C GLU A 5 4.62 -15.56 13.74
N ALA A 6 5.93 -15.63 13.48
CA ALA A 6 6.84 -14.50 13.68
C ALA A 6 6.43 -13.28 12.85
N VAL A 7 6.06 -13.51 11.58
CA VAL A 7 5.60 -12.46 10.66
C VAL A 7 4.23 -11.89 11.04
N ARG A 8 3.34 -12.70 11.63
CA ARG A 8 2.07 -12.22 12.17
C ARG A 8 2.25 -11.27 13.35
N GLN A 9 3.26 -11.51 14.18
CA GLN A 9 3.58 -10.64 15.32
C GLN A 9 4.33 -9.38 14.88
N ASP A 10 5.30 -9.52 13.98
CA ASP A 10 6.01 -8.40 13.36
C ASP A 10 6.34 -8.71 11.89
N GLY A 11 5.69 -8.01 10.96
CA GLY A 11 5.98 -8.17 9.53
C GLY A 11 7.42 -7.82 9.12
N ARG A 12 8.20 -7.10 9.96
CA ARG A 12 9.63 -6.84 9.72
C ARG A 12 10.45 -8.09 9.95
N ALA A 13 9.93 -9.08 10.68
CA ALA A 13 10.56 -10.38 10.84
C ALA A 13 10.82 -11.07 9.49
N LEU A 14 10.11 -10.69 8.42
CA LEU A 14 10.39 -11.15 7.06
C LEU A 14 11.85 -10.94 6.65
N GLN A 15 12.51 -9.86 7.08
CA GLN A 15 13.93 -9.58 6.77
C GLN A 15 14.89 -10.64 7.34
N HIS A 16 14.44 -11.40 8.35
CA HIS A 16 15.21 -12.46 8.99
C HIS A 16 14.79 -13.85 8.50
N VAL A 17 13.74 -13.96 7.70
CA VAL A 17 13.32 -15.23 7.09
C VAL A 17 14.17 -15.46 5.83
N PRO A 18 14.90 -16.58 5.71
CA PRO A 18 15.64 -16.93 4.51
C PRO A 18 14.73 -16.90 3.27
N GLU A 19 15.24 -16.43 2.13
CA GLU A 19 14.43 -16.31 0.89
C GLU A 19 13.76 -17.62 0.48
N THR A 20 14.42 -18.76 0.73
CA THR A 20 13.89 -20.11 0.46
C THR A 20 12.64 -20.45 1.28
N LEU A 21 12.39 -19.75 2.38
CA LEU A 21 11.24 -19.93 3.27
C LEU A 21 10.24 -18.79 3.19
N GLN A 22 10.53 -17.73 2.42
CA GLN A 22 9.59 -16.65 2.17
C GLN A 22 8.59 -17.08 1.09
N THR A 23 7.59 -17.85 1.48
CA THR A 23 6.47 -18.16 0.59
C THR A 23 5.67 -16.90 0.27
N GLU A 24 4.88 -16.96 -0.80
CA GLU A 24 3.94 -15.89 -1.17
C GLU A 24 3.02 -15.50 0.00
N GLU A 25 2.53 -16.50 0.74
CA GLU A 25 1.69 -16.32 1.92
C GLU A 25 2.42 -15.53 3.03
N ILE A 26 3.68 -15.88 3.32
CA ILE A 26 4.47 -15.21 4.36
C ILE A 26 4.78 -13.76 3.95
N ARG A 27 5.09 -13.50 2.67
CA ARG A 27 5.32 -12.13 2.18
C ARG A 27 4.06 -11.29 2.24
N LEU A 28 2.92 -11.83 1.81
CA LEU A 28 1.63 -11.14 1.89
C LEU A 28 1.26 -10.81 3.34
N GLU A 29 1.46 -11.75 4.26
CA GLU A 29 1.11 -11.54 5.65
C GLU A 29 2.05 -10.55 6.35
N ALA A 30 3.34 -10.57 6.01
CA ALA A 30 4.31 -9.56 6.44
C ALA A 30 3.92 -8.17 5.96
N ALA A 31 3.55 -8.10 4.68
CA ALA A 31 3.16 -6.85 4.06
C ALA A 31 1.90 -6.29 4.71
N ARG A 32 0.89 -7.12 5.00
CA ARG A 32 -0.32 -6.71 5.73
C ARG A 32 -0.02 -6.12 7.11
N ARG A 33 1.00 -6.62 7.81
CA ARG A 33 1.33 -6.22 9.19
C ARG A 33 2.20 -4.97 9.28
N ASN A 34 2.99 -4.65 8.26
CA ASN A 34 3.91 -3.50 8.27
C ASN A 34 3.54 -2.32 7.34
N SER A 35 4.38 -1.30 7.36
CA SER A 35 4.22 0.05 6.79
C SER A 35 3.93 0.11 5.28
N CYS A 36 3.50 1.28 4.78
CA CYS A 36 3.21 1.58 3.36
C CYS A 36 4.21 1.03 2.33
N TRP A 37 5.49 0.96 2.69
CA TRP A 37 6.59 0.50 1.84
C TRP A 37 6.57 -1.01 1.55
N MET A 38 5.76 -1.78 2.27
CA MET A 38 5.81 -3.24 2.19
C MET A 38 5.13 -3.81 0.94
N LEU A 39 4.32 -3.00 0.21
CA LEU A 39 3.70 -3.43 -1.05
C LEU A 39 4.75 -3.75 -2.12
N GLU A 40 5.92 -3.10 -2.06
CA GLU A 40 7.04 -3.38 -2.96
C GLU A 40 7.55 -4.83 -2.85
N TYR A 41 7.46 -5.43 -1.66
CA TYR A 41 7.85 -6.82 -1.42
C TYR A 41 6.79 -7.85 -1.83
N VAL A 42 5.59 -7.40 -2.18
CA VAL A 42 4.55 -8.28 -2.73
C VAL A 42 4.86 -8.50 -4.21
N PRO A 43 5.05 -9.76 -4.66
CA PRO A 43 5.20 -10.09 -6.08
C PRO A 43 4.08 -9.47 -6.91
N GLU A 44 4.41 -8.94 -8.09
CA GLU A 44 3.41 -8.32 -8.98
C GLU A 44 2.24 -9.24 -9.30
N SER A 45 2.49 -10.55 -9.45
CA SER A 45 1.45 -11.57 -9.67
C SER A 45 0.39 -11.64 -8.58
N LEU A 46 0.69 -11.16 -7.37
CA LEU A 46 -0.20 -11.17 -6.21
C LEU A 46 -0.77 -9.78 -5.90
N ARG A 47 -0.34 -8.74 -6.62
CA ARG A 47 -0.90 -7.40 -6.50
C ARG A 47 -2.21 -7.36 -7.26
N THR A 48 -3.28 -7.75 -6.59
CA THR A 48 -4.64 -7.48 -7.06
C THR A 48 -5.07 -6.10 -6.58
N GLU A 49 -6.12 -5.55 -7.20
CA GLU A 49 -6.76 -4.31 -6.74
C GLU A 49 -7.12 -4.39 -5.25
N GLU A 50 -7.77 -5.48 -4.83
CA GLU A 50 -8.17 -5.73 -3.44
C GLU A 50 -6.96 -5.75 -2.49
N VAL A 51 -5.85 -6.40 -2.89
CA VAL A 51 -4.63 -6.42 -2.09
C VAL A 51 -4.09 -5.01 -1.97
N CYS A 52 -3.89 -4.30 -3.09
CA CYS A 52 -3.36 -2.94 -3.13
C CYS A 52 -4.22 -1.97 -2.30
N PHE A 53 -5.55 -2.05 -2.42
CA PHE A 53 -6.46 -1.16 -1.73
C PHE A 53 -6.35 -1.31 -0.20
N ARG A 54 -6.14 -2.52 0.31
CA ARG A 54 -5.91 -2.74 1.75
C ARG A 54 -4.67 -2.02 2.28
N PHE A 55 -3.60 -1.94 1.49
CA PHE A 55 -2.41 -1.16 1.87
C PHE A 55 -2.72 0.33 1.87
N VAL A 56 -3.37 0.81 0.81
CA VAL A 56 -3.77 2.23 0.69
C VAL A 56 -4.69 2.65 1.84
N ARG A 57 -5.66 1.82 2.22
CA ARG A 57 -6.56 2.08 3.37
C ARG A 57 -5.85 2.18 4.72
N ARG A 58 -4.62 1.67 4.83
CA ARG A 58 -3.82 1.73 6.05
C ARG A 58 -2.82 2.89 6.01
N HIS A 59 -2.31 3.18 4.82
CA HIS A 59 -1.36 4.24 4.57
C HIS A 59 -1.59 4.80 3.15
N GLY A 60 -2.06 6.04 3.03
CA GLY A 60 -2.36 6.67 1.75
C GLY A 60 -1.15 6.72 0.82
N MET A 61 0.05 6.89 1.38
CA MET A 61 1.30 6.89 0.60
C MET A 61 1.67 5.53 -0.01
N ALA A 62 0.98 4.43 0.33
CA ALA A 62 1.16 3.15 -0.35
C ALA A 62 0.75 3.21 -1.83
N LEU A 63 -0.05 4.21 -2.24
CA LEU A 63 -0.47 4.42 -3.63
C LEU A 63 0.72 4.50 -4.59
N GLN A 64 1.88 5.03 -4.14
CA GLN A 64 3.10 5.13 -4.95
C GLN A 64 3.64 3.77 -5.46
N HIS A 65 3.27 2.68 -4.79
CA HIS A 65 3.72 1.31 -5.13
C HIS A 65 2.64 0.49 -5.84
N VAL A 66 1.44 1.07 -6.04
CA VAL A 66 0.35 0.43 -6.77
C VAL A 66 0.58 0.65 -8.26
N PRO A 67 0.67 -0.43 -9.07
CA PRO A 67 0.73 -0.30 -10.53
C PRO A 67 -0.42 0.58 -11.04
N GLU A 68 -0.13 1.53 -11.93
CA GLU A 68 -1.12 2.49 -12.44
C GLU A 68 -2.39 1.80 -12.98
N ALA A 69 -2.24 0.65 -13.66
CA ALA A 69 -3.34 -0.15 -14.18
C ALA A 69 -4.30 -0.71 -13.11
N LEU A 70 -3.89 -0.73 -11.84
CA LEU A 70 -4.71 -1.18 -10.70
C LEU A 70 -5.21 -0.01 -9.84
N GLN A 71 -4.84 1.22 -10.16
CA GLN A 71 -5.32 2.37 -9.43
C GLN A 71 -6.74 2.72 -9.88
N THR A 72 -7.66 2.71 -8.93
CA THR A 72 -9.05 3.13 -9.14
C THR A 72 -9.26 4.52 -8.56
N GLU A 73 -10.30 5.21 -9.04
CA GLU A 73 -10.66 6.53 -8.50
C GLU A 73 -10.94 6.45 -6.99
N GLU A 74 -11.64 5.41 -6.52
CA GLU A 74 -11.93 5.17 -5.11
C GLU A 74 -10.64 5.01 -4.29
N MET A 75 -9.70 4.21 -4.78
CA MET A 75 -8.39 4.01 -4.15
C MET A 75 -7.63 5.34 -4.05
N CYS A 76 -7.61 6.13 -5.12
CA CYS A 76 -6.97 7.44 -5.15
C CYS A 76 -7.61 8.42 -4.16
N ARG A 77 -8.95 8.44 -4.09
CA ARG A 77 -9.69 9.31 -3.15
C ARG A 77 -9.35 8.94 -1.71
N GLU A 78 -9.35 7.66 -1.36
CA GLU A 78 -9.04 7.22 0.00
C GLU A 78 -7.56 7.47 0.38
N ALA A 79 -6.65 7.36 -0.59
CA ALA A 79 -5.24 7.69 -0.40
C ALA A 79 -5.06 9.17 -0.02
N VAL A 80 -5.62 10.08 -0.83
CA VAL A 80 -5.54 11.52 -0.64
C VAL A 80 -6.27 11.96 0.63
N ARG A 81 -7.40 11.33 0.95
CA ARG A 81 -8.16 11.61 2.18
C ARG A 81 -7.34 11.31 3.44
N GLN A 82 -6.52 10.26 3.42
CA GLN A 82 -5.65 9.93 4.56
C GLN A 82 -4.38 10.78 4.61
N GLU A 83 -3.75 11.00 3.44
CA GLU A 83 -2.49 11.71 3.31
C GLU A 83 -2.55 12.58 2.05
N GLY A 84 -2.77 13.89 2.20
CA GLY A 84 -2.90 14.83 1.08
C GLY A 84 -1.76 14.77 0.07
N GLY A 85 -0.53 14.50 0.55
CA GLY A 85 0.65 14.28 -0.28
C GLY A 85 0.55 13.10 -1.26
N ALA A 86 -0.36 12.14 -1.03
CA ALA A 86 -0.61 11.02 -1.95
C ALA A 86 -1.13 11.48 -3.32
N LEU A 87 -1.65 12.71 -3.43
CA LEU A 87 -2.13 13.31 -4.68
C LEU A 87 -1.09 13.24 -5.80
N ARG A 88 0.21 13.34 -5.45
CA ARG A 88 1.31 13.27 -6.41
C ARG A 88 1.42 11.93 -7.16
N TYR A 89 0.83 10.87 -6.62
CA TYR A 89 0.84 9.53 -7.21
C TYR A 89 -0.46 9.16 -7.91
N VAL A 90 -1.49 10.02 -7.82
CA VAL A 90 -2.76 9.85 -8.53
C VAL A 90 -2.52 10.09 -10.03
N PRO A 91 -2.90 9.15 -10.92
CA PRO A 91 -2.82 9.30 -12.36
C PRO A 91 -3.60 10.52 -12.84
N GLU A 92 -3.09 11.20 -13.86
CA GLU A 92 -3.70 12.45 -14.32
C GLU A 92 -5.16 12.27 -14.76
N ASN A 93 -5.48 11.13 -15.36
CA ASN A 93 -6.84 10.78 -15.79
C ASN A 93 -7.81 10.45 -14.63
N LEU A 94 -7.30 10.20 -13.40
CA LEU A 94 -8.10 9.92 -12.21
C LEU A 94 -8.15 11.09 -11.22
N ARG A 95 -7.35 12.14 -11.45
CA ARG A 95 -7.26 13.28 -10.55
C ARG A 95 -8.51 14.15 -10.64
N THR A 96 -9.17 14.40 -9.51
CA THR A 96 -10.35 15.26 -9.45
C THR A 96 -10.09 16.55 -8.67
N PRO A 97 -10.85 17.64 -8.91
CA PRO A 97 -10.75 18.87 -8.14
C PRO A 97 -10.93 18.64 -6.63
N GLU A 98 -11.81 17.71 -6.25
CA GLU A 98 -12.07 17.40 -4.83
C GLU A 98 -10.84 16.80 -4.15
N MET A 99 -10.08 15.93 -4.85
CA MET A 99 -8.82 15.41 -4.32
C MET A 99 -7.79 16.54 -4.12
N CYS A 100 -7.69 17.46 -5.08
CA CYS A 100 -6.78 18.60 -4.96
C CYS A 100 -7.14 19.51 -3.78
N LEU A 101 -8.42 19.79 -3.60
CA LEU A 101 -8.91 20.60 -2.47
C LEU A 101 -8.64 19.92 -1.12
N GLU A 102 -8.87 18.60 -1.02
CA GLU A 102 -8.59 17.86 0.20
C GLU A 102 -7.09 17.87 0.53
N ALA A 103 -6.22 17.69 -0.47
CA ALA A 103 -4.77 17.76 -0.27
C ALA A 103 -4.33 19.14 0.25
N ILE A 104 -4.80 20.23 -0.36
CA ILE A 104 -4.50 21.60 0.09
C ILE A 104 -4.99 21.85 1.51
N ARG A 105 -6.19 21.36 1.85
CA ARG A 105 -6.77 21.51 3.19
C ARG A 105 -5.92 20.85 4.27
N GLN A 106 -5.26 19.74 3.95
CA GLN A 106 -4.40 19.01 4.88
C GLN A 106 -3.03 19.66 5.05
N ASP A 107 -2.50 20.32 4.03
CA ASP A 107 -1.19 21.01 4.08
C ASP A 107 -1.18 22.31 4.90
N GLY A 108 -2.31 22.67 5.54
CA GLY A 108 -2.35 23.64 6.64
C GLY A 108 -2.22 25.12 6.26
N TRP A 109 -2.91 25.54 5.20
CA TRP A 109 -3.11 26.96 4.89
C TRP A 109 -4.23 27.58 5.72
#